data_AF-A0A524EFI8-F1
#
_entry.id   AF-A0A524EFI8-F1
#
_cell.length_a   1.000
_cell.length_b   1.000
_cell.length_c   1.000
_cell.angle_alpha   90.00
_cell.angle_beta   90.00
_cell.angle_gamma   90.00
#
_symmetry.space_group_name_H-M   'P 1'
#
loop_
_entity.id
_entity.type
_entity.pdbx_description
1 polymer ?
#
loop_
_entity_poly.entity_id
_entity_poly.type
_entity_poly.pdbx_seq_one_letter_code
_entity_poly.pdbx_strand_id
1 'polypeptide(L)'
;MAIISIIYIVYEIVIIFLLISDMQLVAVKQGKFISNQATFITVFGGFSAFVMLITISMFIRQSFMSDSLRIKWKGRFLLVAVLLLIIGSMIENMWINLDDINVILPPSIIIIMLVIARIILITRLIFSYLGWLLPPSVAKWLIKDEE
;
A
#
# COMPACT_ATOMS: atom_id res chain seq x y z
N MET A 1 -9.34 17.77 0.38
CA MET A 1 -8.47 17.32 1.49
C MET A 1 -9.17 17.39 2.84
N ALA A 2 -9.69 18.54 3.30
CA ALA A 2 -10.32 18.68 4.62
C ALA A 2 -11.47 17.68 4.89
N ILE A 3 -12.38 17.46 3.91
CA ILE A 3 -13.49 16.52 4.04
C ILE A 3 -12.99 15.08 4.25
N ILE A 4 -11.97 14.67 3.51
CA ILE A 4 -11.37 13.33 3.64
C ILE A 4 -10.74 13.21 5.04
N SER A 5 -9.97 14.21 5.48
CA SER A 5 -9.38 14.20 6.82
C SER A 5 -10.42 14.05 7.94
N ILE A 6 -11.57 14.72 7.83
CA ILE A 6 -12.67 14.58 8.80
C ILE A 6 -13.21 13.15 8.80
N ILE A 7 -13.43 12.54 7.63
CA ILE A 7 -13.89 11.14 7.51
C ILE A 7 -12.90 10.18 8.20
N TYR A 8 -11.60 10.38 8.03
CA TYR A 8 -10.57 9.55 8.67
C TYR A 8 -10.55 9.73 10.19
N ILE A 9 -10.68 10.96 10.69
CA ILE A 9 -10.75 11.23 12.14
C ILE A 9 -11.95 10.52 12.77
N VAL A 10 -13.13 10.63 12.14
CA VAL A 10 -14.34 9.95 12.62
C VAL A 10 -14.15 8.43 12.60
N TYR A 11 -13.60 7.88 11.52
CA TYR A 11 -13.30 6.44 11.43
C TYR A 11 -12.34 5.97 12.52
N GLU A 12 -11.29 6.74 12.80
CA GLU A 12 -10.31 6.42 13.84
C GLU A 12 -10.93 6.43 15.24
N ILE A 13 -11.79 7.42 15.55
CA ILE A 13 -12.56 7.45 16.81
C ILE A 13 -13.44 6.20 16.93
N VAL A 14 -14.14 5.82 15.86
CA VAL A 14 -15.00 4.63 15.84
C VAL A 14 -14.18 3.35 16.07
N ILE A 15 -13.02 3.21 15.41
CA ILE A 15 -12.14 2.07 15.62
C ILE A 15 -11.64 2.00 17.06
N ILE A 16 -11.16 3.11 17.62
CA ILE A 16 -10.64 3.14 19.00
C ILE A 16 -11.75 2.76 19.98
N PHE A 17 -12.97 3.26 19.77
CA PHE A 17 -14.12 2.91 20.59
C PHE A 17 -14.47 1.42 20.50
N LEU A 18 -14.50 0.85 19.29
CA LEU A 18 -14.76 -0.57 19.08
C LEU A 18 -13.66 -1.45 19.68
N LEU A 19 -12.39 -1.04 19.59
CA LEU A 19 -11.26 -1.78 20.16
C LEU A 19 -11.37 -1.93 21.69
N ILE A 20 -11.90 -0.90 22.37
CA ILE A 20 -12.09 -0.88 23.82
C ILE A 20 -13.37 -1.64 24.21
N SER A 21 -14.43 -1.55 23.41
CA SER A 21 -15.74 -2.11 23.73
C SER A 21 -15.86 -3.60 23.40
N ASP A 22 -15.43 -4.00 22.21
CA ASP A 22 -15.44 -5.39 21.75
C ASP A 22 -14.44 -5.60 20.60
N MET A 23 -13.32 -6.24 20.93
CA MET A 23 -12.25 -6.54 19.98
C MET A 23 -12.70 -7.46 18.83
N GLN A 24 -13.76 -8.26 19.01
CA GLN A 24 -14.28 -9.15 17.97
C GLN A 24 -14.89 -8.38 16.80
N LEU A 25 -15.39 -7.18 17.05
CA LEU A 25 -15.93 -6.28 16.01
C LEU A 25 -14.82 -5.64 15.18
N VAL A 26 -13.54 -5.76 15.57
CA VAL A 26 -12.40 -5.21 14.85
C VAL A 26 -11.68 -6.31 14.07
N ALA A 27 -11.19 -7.32 14.77
CA ALA A 27 -10.52 -8.45 14.13
C ALA A 27 -10.56 -9.69 15.02
N VAL A 28 -10.81 -10.84 14.40
CA VAL A 28 -10.74 -12.15 15.05
C VAL A 28 -9.53 -12.89 14.52
N LYS A 29 -8.66 -13.34 15.42
CA LYS A 29 -7.47 -14.12 15.05
C LYS A 29 -7.91 -15.52 14.58
N GLN A 30 -7.68 -15.83 13.31
CA GLN A 30 -7.91 -17.16 12.73
C GLN A 30 -6.55 -17.84 12.50
N GLY A 31 -5.97 -18.43 13.54
CA GLY A 31 -4.70 -19.17 13.44
C GLY A 31 -3.44 -18.38 13.84
N LYS A 32 -2.25 -18.89 13.48
CA LYS A 32 -0.96 -18.38 14.00
C LYS A 32 -0.52 -17.07 13.32
N PHE A 33 -0.88 -16.88 12.05
CA PHE A 33 -0.48 -15.72 11.22
C PHE A 33 -1.62 -15.08 10.41
N ILE A 34 -2.85 -15.61 10.50
CA ILE A 34 -4.00 -15.12 9.74
C ILE A 34 -4.98 -14.47 10.73
N SER A 35 -5.49 -13.29 10.35
CA SER A 35 -6.49 -12.55 11.10
C SER A 35 -7.64 -12.20 10.16
N ASN A 36 -8.86 -12.56 10.54
CA ASN A 36 -10.05 -12.16 9.81
C ASN A 36 -10.48 -10.79 10.33
N GLN A 37 -10.38 -9.78 9.46
CA GLN A 37 -10.78 -8.42 9.79
C GLN A 37 -12.29 -8.29 9.64
N ALA A 38 -12.92 -7.50 10.50
CA ALA A 38 -14.34 -7.22 10.35
C ALA A 38 -14.61 -6.52 9.01
N THR A 39 -15.74 -6.85 8.39
CA THR A 39 -16.11 -6.37 7.05
C THR A 39 -16.03 -4.84 6.92
N PHE A 40 -16.41 -4.09 7.96
CA PHE A 40 -16.36 -2.63 7.92
C PHE A 40 -14.93 -2.09 7.75
N ILE A 41 -13.93 -2.74 8.38
CA ILE A 41 -12.51 -2.36 8.26
C ILE A 41 -12.02 -2.65 6.86
N THR A 42 -12.38 -3.81 6.31
CA THR A 42 -12.01 -4.18 4.95
C THR A 42 -12.61 -3.23 3.91
N VAL A 43 -13.88 -2.86 4.05
CA VAL A 43 -14.54 -1.89 3.15
C VAL A 43 -13.87 -0.52 3.23
N PHE A 44 -13.61 -0.02 4.45
CA PHE A 44 -12.95 1.28 4.61
C PHE A 44 -11.48 1.26 4.12
N GLY A 45 -10.78 0.15 4.33
CA GLY A 45 -9.43 -0.08 3.79
C GLY A 45 -9.43 -0.06 2.26
N GLY A 46 -10.41 -0.71 1.63
CA GLY A 46 -10.61 -0.67 0.18
C GLY A 46 -10.89 0.73 -0.35
N PHE A 47 -11.78 1.48 0.31
CA PHE A 47 -12.04 2.88 -0.01
C PHE A 47 -10.78 3.74 0.11
N SER A 48 -10.02 3.56 1.19
CA SER A 48 -8.75 4.25 1.43
C SER A 48 -7.73 3.98 0.32
N ALA A 49 -7.58 2.72 -0.06
CA ALA A 49 -6.71 2.32 -1.15
C ALA A 49 -7.14 2.95 -2.49
N PHE A 50 -8.45 3.03 -2.75
CA PHE A 50 -8.98 3.66 -3.95
C PHE A 50 -8.69 5.17 -4.02
N VAL A 51 -8.95 5.89 -2.92
CA VAL A 51 -8.62 7.33 -2.81
C VAL A 51 -7.11 7.57 -2.98
N MET A 52 -6.29 6.70 -2.37
CA MET A 52 -4.83 6.77 -2.51
C MET A 52 -4.38 6.56 -3.96
N LEU A 53 -4.94 5.55 -4.65
CA LEU A 53 -4.64 5.29 -6.07
C LEU A 53 -4.98 6.48 -6.95
N ILE A 54 -6.18 7.06 -6.81
CA ILE A 54 -6.58 8.26 -7.56
C ILE A 54 -5.60 9.41 -7.31
N THR A 55 -5.28 9.67 -6.05
CA THR A 55 -4.39 10.77 -5.65
C THR A 55 -2.99 10.60 -6.24
N ILE A 56 -2.42 9.40 -6.14
CA ILE A 56 -1.09 9.10 -6.68
C ILE A 56 -1.12 9.17 -8.22
N SER A 57 -2.15 8.62 -8.87
CA SER A 57 -2.29 8.70 -10.33
C SER A 57 -2.37 10.15 -10.84
N MET A 58 -3.12 11.02 -10.15
CA MET A 58 -3.18 12.45 -10.46
C MET A 58 -1.81 13.11 -10.30
N PHE A 59 -1.11 12.82 -9.19
CA PHE A 59 0.23 13.35 -8.94
C PHE A 59 1.25 12.90 -9.98
N ILE A 60 1.23 11.62 -10.37
CA ILE A 60 2.10 11.06 -11.42
C ILE A 60 1.85 11.76 -12.74
N ARG A 61 0.58 11.93 -13.14
CA ARG A 61 0.21 12.63 -14.37
C ARG A 61 0.75 14.06 -14.38
N GLN A 62 0.55 14.81 -13.30
CA GLN A 62 1.04 16.18 -13.18
C GLN A 62 2.57 16.23 -13.16
N SER A 63 3.22 15.24 -12.55
CA SER A 63 4.68 15.15 -12.49
C SER A 63 5.32 14.97 -13.86
N PHE A 64 4.67 14.22 -14.78
CA PHE A 64 5.16 14.08 -16.15
C PHE A 64 5.01 15.35 -17.00
N MET A 65 4.03 16.20 -16.67
CA MET A 65 3.79 17.48 -17.34
C MET A 65 4.71 18.61 -16.86
N SER A 66 5.41 18.44 -15.73
CA SER A 66 6.35 19.44 -15.20
C SER A 66 7.60 19.52 -16.07
N ASP A 67 8.13 20.72 -16.31
CA ASP A 67 9.40 20.91 -17.04
C ASP A 67 10.61 20.38 -16.26
N SER A 68 10.60 20.47 -14.92
CA SER A 68 11.73 20.02 -14.12
C SER A 68 11.94 18.50 -14.18
N LEU A 69 13.14 18.08 -14.59
CA LEU A 69 13.59 16.69 -14.59
C LEU A 69 13.43 16.03 -13.22
N ARG A 70 13.65 16.80 -12.15
CA ARG A 70 13.50 16.33 -10.76
C ARG A 70 12.07 15.87 -10.46
N ILE A 71 11.06 16.63 -10.87
CA ILE A 71 9.66 16.27 -10.64
C ILE A 71 9.26 15.09 -11.53
N LYS A 72 9.75 15.01 -12.78
CA LYS A 72 9.51 13.85 -13.65
C LYS A 72 10.04 12.54 -13.03
N TRP A 73 11.24 12.56 -12.44
CA TRP A 73 11.80 11.39 -11.76
C TRP A 73 11.03 11.00 -10.51
N LYS A 74 10.55 11.97 -9.72
CA LYS A 74 9.62 11.72 -8.60
C LYS A 74 8.38 10.94 -9.06
N GLY A 75 7.76 11.39 -10.15
CA GLY A 75 6.61 10.71 -10.76
C GLY A 75 6.92 9.28 -11.19
N ARG A 76 8.08 9.02 -11.80
CA ARG A 76 8.51 7.67 -12.21
C ARG A 76 8.67 6.72 -11.01
N PHE A 77 9.31 7.18 -9.92
CA PHE A 77 9.46 6.36 -8.72
C PHE A 77 8.11 6.06 -8.05
N LEU A 78 7.20 7.03 -8.02
CA LEU A 78 5.84 6.82 -7.54
C LEU A 78 5.06 5.83 -8.41
N LEU A 79 5.24 5.87 -9.73
CA LEU A 79 4.63 4.90 -10.65
C LEU A 79 5.12 3.47 -10.34
N VAL A 80 6.43 3.28 -10.21
CA VAL A 80 7.01 1.98 -9.83
C VAL A 80 6.47 1.52 -8.47
N ALA A 81 6.36 2.42 -7.49
CA ALA A 81 5.77 2.11 -6.20
C ALA A 81 4.29 1.67 -6.31
N VAL A 82 3.49 2.28 -7.20
CA VAL A 82 2.11 1.85 -7.42
C VAL A 82 2.06 0.47 -8.08
N LEU A 83 2.90 0.20 -9.07
CA LEU A 83 2.95 -1.12 -9.71
C LEU A 83 3.35 -2.22 -8.72
N LEU A 84 4.37 -1.97 -7.90
CA LEU A 84 4.78 -2.91 -6.86
C LEU A 84 3.70 -3.10 -5.79
N LEU A 85 2.92 -2.06 -5.47
CA LEU A 85 1.77 -2.18 -4.58
C LEU A 85 0.72 -3.12 -5.18
N ILE A 86 0.33 -2.91 -6.44
CA ILE A 86 -0.66 -3.75 -7.12
C ILE A 86 -0.17 -5.19 -7.18
N ILE A 87 1.07 -5.42 -7.64
CA ILE A 87 1.63 -6.78 -7.76
C ILE A 87 1.74 -7.45 -6.38
N GLY A 88 2.29 -6.76 -5.38
CA GLY A 88 2.44 -7.30 -4.03
C GLY A 88 1.09 -7.63 -3.37
N SER A 89 0.11 -6.72 -3.52
CA SER A 89 -1.25 -6.93 -3.00
C SER A 89 -2.02 -7.99 -3.76
N MET A 90 -1.82 -8.15 -5.07
CA MET A 90 -2.43 -9.25 -5.84
C MET A 90 -1.87 -10.60 -5.39
N ILE A 91 -0.55 -10.69 -5.17
CA ILE A 91 0.06 -11.91 -4.62
C ILE A 91 -0.48 -12.19 -3.22
N GLU A 92 -0.67 -11.19 -2.35
CA GLU A 92 -1.23 -11.43 -1.02
C GLU A 92 -2.71 -11.87 -1.08
N ASN A 93 -3.55 -11.23 -1.92
CA ASN A 93 -4.99 -11.49 -1.98
C ASN A 93 -5.39 -12.72 -2.79
N MET A 94 -4.71 -13.01 -3.90
CA MET A 94 -4.97 -14.25 -4.65
C MET A 94 -4.79 -15.46 -3.73
N TRP A 95 -3.85 -15.41 -2.80
CA TRP A 95 -3.54 -16.51 -1.89
C TRP A 95 -4.51 -16.65 -0.72
N ILE A 96 -5.05 -15.57 -0.15
CA ILE A 96 -6.11 -15.64 0.88
C ILE A 96 -7.32 -16.44 0.35
N ASN A 97 -7.65 -16.28 -0.94
CA ASN A 97 -8.75 -17.00 -1.56
C ASN A 97 -8.42 -18.49 -1.88
N LEU A 98 -7.14 -18.89 -1.94
CA LEU A 98 -6.77 -20.30 -2.14
C LEU A 98 -6.92 -21.13 -0.86
N ASP A 99 -6.76 -20.51 0.32
CA ASP A 99 -6.97 -21.17 1.61
C ASP A 99 -8.47 -21.54 1.80
N ASP A 100 -9.39 -20.69 1.32
CA ASP A 100 -10.84 -20.95 1.32
C ASP A 100 -11.28 -22.05 0.32
N ILE A 101 -10.47 -22.35 -0.72
CA ILE A 101 -10.80 -23.33 -1.76
C ILE A 101 -10.29 -24.75 -1.41
N ASN A 102 -9.75 -24.99 -0.20
CA ASN A 102 -9.15 -26.29 0.18
C ASN A 102 -8.06 -26.77 -0.80
N VAL A 103 -7.37 -25.85 -1.48
CA VAL A 103 -6.19 -26.21 -2.27
C VAL A 103 -5.04 -26.37 -1.30
N ILE A 104 -4.76 -27.61 -0.91
CA ILE A 104 -3.70 -27.98 0.04
C ILE A 104 -2.34 -27.71 -0.62
N LEU A 105 -1.87 -26.47 -0.51
CA LEU A 105 -0.50 -26.11 -0.84
C LEU A 105 0.41 -26.46 0.35
N PRO A 106 1.61 -27.02 0.11
CA PRO A 106 2.57 -27.28 1.16
C PRO A 106 2.84 -26.01 1.99
N PRO A 107 2.82 -26.09 3.34
CA PRO A 107 3.08 -24.93 4.21
C PRO A 107 4.39 -24.19 3.91
N SER A 108 5.40 -24.91 3.40
CA SER A 108 6.67 -24.33 2.97
C SER A 108 6.53 -23.36 1.79
N ILE A 109 5.66 -23.66 0.82
CA ILE A 109 5.42 -22.82 -0.36
C ILE A 109 4.66 -21.55 0.06
N ILE A 110 3.70 -21.68 0.99
CA ILE A 110 2.94 -20.56 1.54
C ILE A 110 3.88 -19.53 2.19
N ILE A 111 4.82 -19.99 3.02
CA ILE A 111 5.81 -19.13 3.68
C ILE A 111 6.69 -18.42 2.65
N ILE A 112 7.19 -19.14 1.63
CA ILE A 112 8.04 -18.56 0.59
C ILE A 112 7.30 -17.44 -0.16
N MET A 113 6.05 -17.69 -0.56
CA MET A 113 5.25 -16.70 -1.29
C MET A 113 4.92 -15.46 -0.45
N LEU A 114 4.61 -15.64 0.84
CA LEU A 114 4.44 -14.53 1.78
C LEU A 114 5.72 -13.70 1.91
N VAL A 115 6.88 -14.35 1.99
CA VAL A 115 8.18 -13.67 2.03
C VAL A 115 8.40 -12.86 0.76
N ILE A 116 8.11 -13.42 -0.42
CA ILE A 116 8.21 -12.71 -1.70
C ILE A 116 7.28 -11.49 -1.74
N ALA A 117 6.01 -11.65 -1.35
CA ALA A 117 5.06 -10.56 -1.28
C ALA A 117 5.55 -9.44 -0.34
N ARG A 118 6.11 -9.79 0.82
CA ARG A 118 6.69 -8.83 1.77
C ARG A 118 7.91 -8.12 1.19
N ILE A 119 8.81 -8.82 0.49
CA ILE A 119 9.96 -8.19 -0.18
C ILE A 119 9.50 -7.18 -1.23
N ILE A 120 8.50 -7.53 -2.04
CA ILE A 120 7.92 -6.63 -3.06
C ILE A 120 7.31 -5.40 -2.39
N LEU A 121 6.53 -5.57 -1.33
CA LEU A 121 5.89 -4.46 -0.60
C LEU A 121 6.89 -3.59 0.17
N ILE A 122 7.98 -4.16 0.69
CA ILE A 122 9.08 -3.39 1.29
C ILE A 122 9.80 -2.58 0.21
N THR A 123 10.09 -3.20 -0.93
CA THR A 123 10.71 -2.53 -2.08
C THR A 123 9.83 -1.36 -2.56
N ARG A 124 8.51 -1.54 -2.57
CA ARG A 124 7.54 -0.49 -2.85
C ARG A 124 7.68 0.72 -1.92
N LEU A 125 7.96 0.51 -0.62
CA LEU A 125 8.16 1.61 0.33
C LEU A 125 9.40 2.43 -0.01
N ILE A 126 10.49 1.78 -0.41
CA ILE A 126 11.73 2.45 -0.85
C ILE A 126 11.44 3.36 -2.04
N PHE A 127 10.75 2.83 -3.06
CA PHE A 127 10.39 3.62 -4.24
C PHE A 127 9.39 4.74 -3.93
N SER A 128 8.44 4.50 -3.02
CA SER A 128 7.51 5.55 -2.58
C SER A 128 8.25 6.68 -1.86
N TYR A 129 9.21 6.35 -0.99
CA TYR A 129 10.05 7.33 -0.30
C TYR A 129 10.88 8.17 -1.29
N LEU A 130 11.51 7.52 -2.27
CA LEU A 130 12.25 8.20 -3.34
C LEU A 130 11.35 9.08 -4.20
N GLY A 131 10.13 8.64 -4.49
CA GLY A 131 9.17 9.43 -5.26
C GLY A 131 8.65 10.66 -4.52
N TRP A 132 8.44 10.59 -3.20
CA TRP A 132 8.00 11.74 -2.42
C TRP A 132 9.14 12.71 -2.12
N LEU A 133 10.22 12.21 -1.51
CA LEU A 133 11.27 13.06 -0.96
C LEU A 133 12.35 13.40 -2.00
N LEU A 134 12.70 12.45 -2.88
CA LEU A 134 13.86 12.44 -3.77
C LEU A 134 15.06 13.22 -3.19
N PRO A 135 15.89 12.56 -2.35
CA PRO A 135 17.01 13.23 -1.69
C PRO A 135 17.99 13.80 -2.73
N PRO A 136 18.62 14.95 -2.43
CA PRO A 136 19.46 15.66 -3.39
C PRO A 136 20.64 14.82 -3.90
N SER A 137 21.21 13.94 -3.08
CA SER A 137 22.29 13.03 -3.51
C SER A 137 21.84 12.07 -4.63
N VAL A 138 20.63 11.53 -4.50
CA VAL A 138 20.04 10.64 -5.51
C VAL A 138 19.64 11.45 -6.75
N ALA A 139 19.08 12.64 -6.56
CA ALA A 139 18.76 13.55 -7.67
C ALA A 139 20.00 13.92 -8.50
N LYS A 140 21.13 14.26 -7.84
CA LYS A 140 22.41 14.55 -8.51
C LYS A 140 22.97 13.34 -9.28
N TRP A 141 22.79 12.14 -8.75
CA TRP A 141 23.22 10.92 -9.43
C TRP A 141 22.35 10.57 -10.65
N LEU A 142 21.03 10.79 -10.57
CA LEU A 142 20.06 10.48 -11.64
C LEU A 142 19.95 11.55 -12.73
N ILE A 143 20.08 12.82 -12.36
CA ILE A 143 19.97 13.98 -13.25
C ILE A 143 21.39 14.48 -13.54
N LYS A 144 22.29 13.55 -13.87
CA LYS A 144 23.65 13.90 -14.30
C LYS A 144 23.50 14.93 -15.42
N ASP A 145 23.96 16.16 -15.15
CA ASP A 145 23.91 17.37 -15.99
C ASP A 145 22.75 18.35 -15.72
N GLU A 146 23.07 19.39 -14.94
CA GLU A 146 22.80 20.82 -15.21
C GLU A 146 23.75 21.62 -14.28
N GLU A 147 25.06 21.53 -14.55
CA GLU A 147 25.99 22.66 -14.38
C GLU A 147 26.21 23.29 -15.76
#